data_AF-A0A373CZB7-F1
#
_entry.id   AF-A0A373CZB7-F1
#
_cell.length_a   1.000
_cell.length_b   1.000
_cell.length_c   1.000
_cell.angle_alpha   90.00
_cell.angle_beta   90.00
_cell.angle_gamma   90.00
#
_symmetry.space_group_name_H-M   'P 1'
#
loop_
_entity.id
_entity.type
_entity.pdbx_description
1 polymer ?
#
loop_
_entity_poly.entity_id
_entity_poly.type
_entity_poly.pdbx_seq_one_letter_code
_entity_poly.pdbx_strand_id
1 'polypeptide(L)'
;MKEWTKERCSEEPQELQLVADGIYIQRKNIEKVQHEATEGMEAYTDWECDSREITVSEYQMLESIKQINTDKAIDDYTAQLIEEGLL
;
A
#
# COMPACT_ATOMS: atom_id res chain seq x y z
N MET A 1 2.67 -13.98 6.58
CA MET A 1 2.99 -12.80 5.75
C MET A 1 4.12 -12.07 6.43
N LYS A 2 5.09 -11.52 5.69
CA LYS A 2 6.15 -10.70 6.29
C LYS A 2 5.55 -9.49 7.00
N GLU A 3 6.13 -9.15 8.14
CA GLU A 3 5.70 -8.03 8.98
C GLU A 3 5.98 -6.70 8.27
N TRP A 4 5.09 -5.73 8.51
CA TRP A 4 5.27 -4.36 8.06
C TRP A 4 6.08 -3.61 9.11
N THR A 5 7.03 -2.79 8.66
CA THR A 5 7.87 -1.97 9.54
C THR A 5 7.66 -0.51 9.21
N LYS A 6 7.54 0.34 10.24
CA LYS A 6 7.48 1.79 10.04
C LYS A 6 8.81 2.31 9.52
N GLU A 7 8.77 3.02 8.40
CA GLU A 7 9.88 3.69 7.75
C GLU A 7 9.60 5.19 7.71
N ARG A 8 10.62 6.00 7.97
CA ARG A 8 10.58 7.46 7.80
C ARG A 8 11.48 7.87 6.65
N CYS A 9 10.94 8.66 5.74
CA CYS A 9 11.60 9.12 4.53
C CYS A 9 11.58 10.65 4.47
N SER A 10 12.69 11.27 4.08
CA SER A 10 12.73 12.74 3.88
C SER A 10 11.98 13.17 2.62
N GLU A 11 11.83 12.27 1.65
CA GLU A 11 11.14 12.48 0.38
C GLU A 11 9.98 11.49 0.25
N GLU A 12 9.01 11.82 -0.61
CA GLU A 12 7.85 10.97 -0.86
C GLU A 12 8.31 9.62 -1.44
N PRO A 13 8.14 8.51 -0.70
CA PRO A 13 8.62 7.22 -1.16
C PRO A 13 7.68 6.62 -2.22
N GLN A 14 8.21 5.74 -3.06
CA GLN A 14 7.38 4.98 -4.00
C GLN A 14 6.71 3.79 -3.31
N GLU A 15 5.43 3.55 -3.63
CA GLU A 15 4.63 2.42 -3.09
C GLU A 15 5.24 1.05 -3.44
N LEU A 16 5.94 0.92 -4.57
CA LEU A 16 6.61 -0.32 -4.95
C LEU A 16 7.93 0.01 -5.65
N GLN A 17 9.03 -0.53 -5.13
CA GLN A 17 10.36 -0.28 -5.68
C GLN A 17 11.16 -1.58 -5.74
N LEU A 18 11.79 -1.86 -6.88
CA LEU A 18 12.73 -2.98 -7.02
C LEU A 18 14.08 -2.57 -6.42
N VAL A 19 14.56 -3.30 -5.41
CA VAL A 19 15.83 -2.98 -4.72
C VAL A 19 16.93 -3.99 -5.00
N ALA A 20 16.57 -5.20 -5.42
CA ALA A 20 17.49 -6.23 -5.85
C ALA A 20 16.82 -7.14 -6.88
N ASP A 21 17.59 -8.04 -7.49
CA ASP A 21 17.06 -9.00 -8.46
C ASP A 21 15.99 -9.88 -7.79
N GLY A 22 14.74 -9.71 -8.21
CA GLY A 22 13.60 -10.44 -7.67
C GLY A 22 13.05 -9.95 -6.32
N ILE A 23 13.51 -8.81 -5.77
CA ILE A 23 13.05 -8.28 -4.48
C ILE A 23 12.49 -6.87 -4.61
N TYR A 24 11.22 -6.71 -4.22
CA TYR A 24 10.55 -5.43 -4.04
C TYR A 24 10.58 -4.99 -2.59
N ILE A 25 10.68 -3.68 -2.38
CA ILE A 25 10.16 -3.03 -1.17
C ILE A 25 8.76 -2.54 -1.53
N GLN A 26 7.77 -3.07 -0.82
CA GLN A 26 6.41 -2.59 -0.89
C GLN A 26 6.17 -1.63 0.28
N ARG A 27 5.64 -0.46 -0.02
CA ARG A 27 5.24 0.56 0.95
C ARG A 27 3.74 0.81 0.86
N LYS A 28 3.14 1.16 1.98
CA LYS A 28 1.73 1.57 2.09
C LYS A 28 1.59 2.62 3.18
N ASN A 29 0.41 3.22 3.29
CA ASN A 29 0.12 4.25 4.30
C ASN A 29 1.15 5.38 4.26
N ILE A 30 1.47 5.88 3.06
CA ILE A 30 2.45 6.95 2.87
C ILE A 30 1.78 8.27 3.26
N GLU A 31 2.22 8.83 4.39
CA GLU A 31 1.63 10.01 4.99
C GLU A 31 2.70 11.08 5.21
N LYS A 32 2.37 12.33 4.87
CA LYS A 32 3.23 13.48 5.09
C LYS A 32 3.03 13.99 6.51
N VAL A 33 4.09 13.96 7.32
CA VAL A 33 4.06 14.39 8.72
C VAL A 33 4.80 15.71 8.85
N GLN A 34 4.09 16.73 9.31
CA GLN A 34 4.66 18.05 9.58
C GLN A 34 5.01 18.15 11.05
N HIS A 35 6.26 18.48 11.34
CA HIS A 35 6.75 18.73 12.68
C HIS A 35 6.88 20.24 12.90
N GLU A 36 6.16 20.75 13.89
CA GLU A 36 6.25 22.16 14.28
C GLU A 36 7.63 22.49 14.84
N ALA A 37 8.04 23.75 14.68
CA ALA A 37 9.28 24.24 15.26
C ALA A 37 9.19 24.14 16.80
N THR A 38 10.16 23.48 17.40
CA THR A 38 10.30 23.39 18.86
C THR A 38 11.52 24.18 19.29
N GLU A 39 11.64 24.49 20.58
CA GLU A 39 12.72 25.36 21.09
C GLU A 39 14.10 24.74 20.77
N GLY A 40 14.78 25.27 19.75
CA GLY A 40 16.06 24.77 19.25
C GLY A 40 16.01 23.89 17.99
N MET A 41 14.84 23.64 17.40
CA MET A 41 14.68 22.85 16.18
C MET A 41 13.69 23.50 15.22
N GLU A 42 14.13 23.76 13.98
CA GLU A 42 13.26 24.33 12.95
C GLU A 42 12.15 23.34 12.56
N ALA A 43 11.02 23.88 12.08
CA ALA A 43 9.95 23.05 11.55
C ALA A 43 10.48 22.24 10.37
N TYR A 44 10.21 20.94 10.37
CA TYR A 44 10.60 20.05 9.28
C TYR A 44 9.43 19.19 8.87
N THR A 45 9.56 18.59 7.70
CA THR A 45 8.53 17.69 7.17
C THR A 45 9.22 16.43 6.70
N ASP A 46 8.67 15.30 7.09
CA ASP A 46 9.05 13.98 6.62
C ASP A 46 7.82 13.18 6.23
N TRP A 47 8.06 11.99 5.71
CA TRP A 47 7.06 11.04 5.28
C TRP A 47 7.17 9.80 6.14
N GLU A 48 6.06 9.40 6.76
CA GLU A 48 5.95 8.11 7.44
C GLU A 48 5.26 7.13 6.49
N CYS A 49 5.77 5.89 6.41
CA CYS A 49 5.12 4.82 5.68
C CYS A 49 5.38 3.46 6.33
N ASP A 50 4.54 2.48 6.02
CA ASP A 50 4.79 1.08 6.37
C ASP A 50 5.49 0.40 5.19
N SER A 51 6.68 -0.14 5.41
CA SER A 51 7.45 -0.87 4.40
C SER A 51 7.56 -2.36 4.72
N ARG A 52 7.69 -3.18 3.68
CA ARG A 52 8.09 -4.58 3.79
C ARG A 52 8.85 -5.04 2.57
N GLU A 53 9.81 -5.93 2.76
CA GLU A 53 10.51 -6.59 1.67
C GLU A 53 9.74 -7.81 1.19
N ILE A 54 9.42 -7.90 -0.09
CA ILE A 54 8.66 -9.00 -0.69
C ILE A 54 9.30 -9.43 -2.00
N THR A 55 9.31 -10.72 -2.30
CA THR A 55 9.78 -11.16 -3.61
C THR A 55 8.79 -10.78 -4.71
N VAL A 56 9.27 -10.65 -5.94
CA VAL A 56 8.43 -10.36 -7.12
C VAL A 56 7.28 -11.37 -7.24
N SER A 57 7.56 -12.66 -7.02
CA SER A 57 6.56 -13.73 -7.09
C SER A 57 5.51 -13.65 -5.97
N GLU A 58 5.93 -13.37 -4.73
CA GLU A 58 5.00 -13.15 -3.62
C GLU A 58 4.11 -11.92 -3.88
N TYR A 59 4.67 -10.83 -4.42
CA TYR A 59 3.90 -9.65 -4.78
C TYR A 59 2.86 -9.96 -5.86
N GLN A 60 3.27 -10.63 -6.95
CA GLN A 60 2.35 -11.05 -8.02
C GLN A 60 1.23 -11.96 -7.49
N MET A 61 1.55 -12.91 -6.62
CA MET A 61 0.55 -13.78 -5.99
C MET A 61 -0.48 -12.98 -5.19
N LEU A 62 -0.03 -12.00 -4.39
CA LEU A 62 -0.94 -11.15 -3.61
C LEU A 62 -1.84 -10.29 -4.50
N GLU A 63 -1.30 -9.74 -5.58
CA GLU A 63 -2.10 -8.96 -6.55
C GLU A 63 -3.13 -9.83 -7.26
N SER A 64 -2.80 -11.07 -7.63
CA SER A 64 -3.77 -12.02 -8.19
C SER A 64 -4.89 -12.35 -7.20
N ILE A 65 -4.59 -12.53 -5.90
CA ILE A 65 -5.62 -12.78 -4.88
C ILE A 65 -6.55 -11.57 -4.72
N LYS A 66 -6.02 -10.34 -4.75
CA LYS A 66 -6.85 -9.13 -4.68
C LYS A 66 -7.81 -9.00 -5.86
N GLN A 67 -7.34 -9.30 -7.07
CA GLN A 67 -8.17 -9.31 -8.28
C GLN A 67 -9.33 -10.30 -8.14
N ILE A 68 -9.03 -11.56 -7.79
CA ILE A 68 -10.05 -12.61 -7.57
C ILE A 68 -11.11 -12.18 -6.54
N ASN A 69 -10.69 -11.53 -5.45
CA ASN A 69 -11.62 -11.06 -4.43
C ASN A 69 -12.53 -9.94 -4.95
N THR A 70 -11.98 -9.04 -5.76
CA THR A 70 -12.70 -7.91 -6.35
C THR A 70 -13.69 -8.38 -7.43
N ASP A 71 -13.26 -9.28 -8.31
CA ASP A 71 -14.13 -9.88 -9.34
C ASP A 71 -15.31 -10.60 -8.70
N LYS A 72 -15.06 -11.40 -7.65
CA LYS A 72 -16.14 -12.03 -6.88
C LYS A 72 -17.11 -11.02 -6.24
N ALA A 73 -16.60 -9.91 -5.72
CA ALA A 73 -17.46 -8.87 -5.14
C ALA A 73 -18.32 -8.17 -6.22
N ILE A 74 -17.80 -8.00 -7.43
CA ILE A 74 -18.55 -7.44 -8.57
C ILE A 74 -19.62 -8.42 -9.04
N ASP A 75 -19.30 -9.72 -9.12
CA ASP A 75 -20.26 -10.76 -9.51
C ASP A 75 -21.42 -10.85 -8.52
N ASP A 76 -21.13 -10.86 -7.21
CA ASP A 76 -22.16 -10.90 -6.15
C ASP A 76 -23.05 -9.63 -6.20
N TYR A 77 -22.48 -8.45 -6.46
CA TYR A 77 -23.26 -7.21 -6.64
C TYR A 77 -24.13 -7.21 -7.90
N THR A 78 -23.60 -7.73 -9.02
CA THR A 78 -24.33 -7.84 -10.29
C THR A 78 -25.52 -8.81 -10.16
N ALA A 79 -25.33 -9.93 -9.45
CA ALA A 79 -26.40 -10.87 -9.16
C ALA A 79 -27.53 -10.24 -8.33
N GLN A 80 -27.19 -9.43 -7.31
CA GLN A 80 -28.19 -8.75 -6.48
C GLN A 80 -29.02 -7.73 -7.30
N LEU A 81 -28.40 -6.96 -8.20
CA LEU A 81 -29.13 -6.00 -9.04
C LEU A 81 -30.11 -6.65 -10.02
N ILE A 82 -29.76 -7.84 -10.54
CA ILE A 82 -30.66 -8.64 -11.39
C ILE A 82 -31.84 -9.19 -10.56
N GLU A 83 -31.59 -9.66 -9.33
CA GLU A 83 -32.62 -10.18 -8.44
C GLU A 83 -33.59 -9.09 -7.95
N GLU A 84 -33.12 -7.87 -7.75
CA GLU A 84 -33.94 -6.70 -7.41
C GLU A 84 -34.65 -6.06 -8.62
N GLY A 85 -34.44 -6.58 -9.84
CA GLY A 85 -35.14 -6.15 -11.06
C GLY A 85 -34.76 -4.75 -11.56
N LEU A 86 -33.55 -4.29 -11.22
CA LEU A 86 -33.02 -2.96 -11.56
C LEU A 86 -32.19 -2.95 -12.86
N LEU A 87 -32.02 -4.11 -13.51
CA LEU A 87 -31.32 -4.33 -14.79
C LEU A 87 -32.15 -5.20 -15.75
#